data_AF-A0A3C0ALB7-F1
#
_entry.id   AF-A0A3C0ALB7-F1
#
_cell.length_a   1.000
_cell.length_b   1.000
_cell.length_c   1.000
_cell.angle_alpha   90.00
_cell.angle_beta   90.00
_cell.angle_gamma   90.00
#
_symmetry.space_group_name_H-M   'P 1'
#
loop_
_entity.id
_entity.type
_entity.pdbx_description
1 polymer ?
#
loop_
_entity_poly.entity_id
_entity_poly.type
_entity_poly.pdbx_seq_one_letter_code
_entity_poly.pdbx_strand_id
1 'polypeptide(L)'
;RSTCKNNLKQLGLAFHNYHDTHNCFPFSWFVDPTNPANPKAGVYGVMLLPNIDQAPLYNLWNSSYPAFDQLAAIPAVAQNLTVIATPVPVFMCPSTPEDTKHNYDLASLSFPLTYTAARTDY
;
A
#
# COMPACT_ATOMS: atom_id res chain seq x y z
N ARG A 1 18.12 -15.02 0.44
CA ARG A 1 17.09 -16.07 0.65
C ARG A 1 16.54 -16.10 2.08
N SER A 2 17.36 -16.21 3.13
CA SER A 2 16.87 -16.30 4.53
C SER A 2 16.07 -15.07 4.98
N THR A 3 16.48 -13.87 4.59
CA THR A 3 15.74 -12.63 4.89
C THR A 3 14.33 -12.65 4.30
N CYS A 4 14.17 -13.04 3.04
CA CYS A 4 12.85 -13.13 2.39
C CYS A 4 11.90 -14.08 3.13
N LYS A 5 12.42 -15.21 3.61
CA LYS A 5 11.65 -16.15 4.45
C LYS A 5 11.23 -15.52 5.78
N ASN A 6 12.09 -14.71 6.40
CA ASN A 6 11.76 -14.02 7.64
C ASN A 6 10.74 -12.90 7.42
N ASN A 7 10.86 -12.15 6.33
CA ASN A 7 9.88 -11.14 5.91
C ASN A 7 8.49 -11.75 5.74
N LEU A 8 8.36 -12.86 5.02
CA LEU A 8 7.09 -13.59 4.88
C LEU A 8 6.52 -14.07 6.22
N LYS A 9 7.36 -14.51 7.16
CA LYS A 9 6.89 -14.87 8.51
C LYS A 9 6.37 -13.65 9.28
N GLN A 10 7.05 -12.51 9.18
CA GLN A 10 6.59 -11.26 9.81
C GLN A 10 5.27 -10.80 9.19
N LEU A 11 5.12 -10.86 7.87
CA LEU A 11 3.86 -10.57 7.19
C LEU A 11 2.74 -11.53 7.62
N GLY A 12 3.02 -12.83 7.72
CA GLY A 12 2.06 -13.81 8.22
C GLY A 12 1.56 -13.47 9.63
N LEU A 13 2.48 -13.11 10.54
CA LEU A 13 2.11 -12.64 11.87
C LEU A 13 1.28 -11.35 11.82
N ALA A 14 1.64 -10.41 10.96
CA ALA A 14 0.90 -9.17 10.79
C ALA A 14 -0.54 -9.39 10.29
N PHE A 15 -0.74 -10.31 9.35
CA PHE A 15 -2.07 -10.73 8.90
C PHE A 15 -2.89 -11.35 10.03
N HIS A 16 -2.28 -12.20 10.87
CA HIS A 16 -2.97 -12.77 12.03
C HIS A 16 -3.33 -11.69 13.08
N ASN A 17 -2.42 -10.77 13.40
CA ASN A 17 -2.70 -9.66 14.31
C ASN A 17 -3.81 -8.74 13.76
N TYR A 18 -3.83 -8.47 12.45
CA TYR A 18 -4.91 -7.75 11.80
C TYR A 18 -6.24 -8.50 11.96
N HIS A 19 -6.25 -9.81 11.71
CA HIS A 19 -7.42 -10.64 11.87
C HIS A 19 -7.95 -10.65 13.31
N ASP A 20 -7.09 -10.79 14.31
CA ASP A 20 -7.50 -10.83 15.72
C ASP A 20 -8.14 -9.50 16.17
N THR A 21 -7.75 -8.38 15.55
CA THR A 21 -8.27 -7.05 15.87
C THR A 21 -9.54 -6.68 15.07
N HIS A 22 -9.67 -7.16 13.82
CA HIS A 22 -10.74 -6.76 12.91
C HIS A 22 -11.76 -7.88 12.62
N ASN A 23 -11.50 -9.10 13.10
CA ASN A 23 -12.27 -10.33 12.80
C ASN A 23 -12.39 -10.65 11.30
N CYS A 24 -11.45 -10.15 10.49
CA CYS A 24 -11.36 -10.41 9.06
C CYS A 24 -9.92 -10.18 8.57
N PHE A 25 -9.57 -10.71 7.40
CA PHE A 25 -8.32 -10.37 6.73
C PHE A 25 -8.49 -9.06 5.92
N PRO A 26 -7.40 -8.31 5.68
CA PRO A 26 -7.46 -7.12 4.84
C PRO A 26 -7.80 -7.54 3.39
N PHE A 27 -8.47 -6.65 2.66
CA PHE A 27 -8.67 -6.83 1.22
C PHE A 27 -7.33 -6.78 0.49
N SER A 28 -7.19 -7.48 -0.64
CA SER A 28 -5.97 -7.41 -1.45
C SER A 28 -5.75 -6.00 -2.00
N TRP A 29 -6.67 -5.53 -2.83
CA TRP A 29 -6.74 -4.16 -3.33
C TRP A 29 -8.15 -3.86 -3.81
N PHE A 30 -8.50 -2.58 -3.94
CA PHE A 30 -9.73 -2.15 -4.59
C PHE A 30 -9.56 -0.77 -5.24
N VAL A 31 -10.40 -0.50 -6.24
CA VAL A 31 -10.63 0.83 -6.80
C VAL A 31 -12.14 1.00 -6.98
N ASP A 32 -12.68 2.06 -6.42
CA ASP A 32 -14.07 2.50 -6.58
C ASP A 32 -14.08 3.84 -7.33
N PRO A 33 -14.39 3.84 -8.64
CA PRO A 33 -14.39 5.03 -9.47
C PRO A 33 -15.70 5.83 -9.41
N THR A 34 -16.66 5.45 -8.56
CA THR A 34 -18.03 6.02 -8.57
C THR A 34 -18.07 7.54 -8.43
N ASN A 35 -17.10 8.11 -7.69
CA ASN A 35 -16.85 9.55 -7.64
C ASN A 35 -15.52 9.87 -8.34
N PRO A 36 -15.52 10.32 -9.61
CA PRO A 36 -14.30 10.63 -10.34
C PRO A 36 -13.44 11.73 -9.71
N ALA A 37 -14.03 12.62 -8.91
CA ALA A 37 -13.29 13.69 -8.22
C ALA A 37 -12.59 13.21 -6.94
N ASN A 38 -13.02 12.08 -6.39
CA ASN A 38 -12.42 11.43 -5.23
C ASN A 38 -12.68 9.92 -5.27
N PRO A 39 -12.07 9.19 -6.23
CA PRO A 39 -12.22 7.74 -6.30
C PRO A 39 -11.61 7.14 -5.05
N LYS A 40 -12.23 6.10 -4.50
CA LYS A 40 -11.66 5.40 -3.34
C LYS A 40 -10.74 4.32 -3.85
N ALA A 41 -9.61 4.16 -3.18
CA ALA A 41 -8.69 3.08 -3.49
C ALA A 41 -7.94 2.66 -2.22
N GLY A 42 -7.47 1.43 -2.21
CA GLY A 42 -6.67 0.91 -1.13
C GLY A 42 -6.01 -0.42 -1.49
N VAL A 43 -4.98 -0.75 -0.72
CA VAL A 43 -4.25 -2.02 -0.81
C VAL A 43 -3.97 -2.55 0.60
N TYR A 44 -3.88 -3.88 0.75
CA TYR A 44 -3.65 -4.55 2.02
C TYR A 44 -2.43 -3.99 2.79
N GLY A 45 -1.38 -3.58 2.08
CA GLY A 45 -0.09 -3.19 2.67
C GLY A 45 -0.22 -2.04 3.68
N VAL A 46 -1.07 -1.06 3.41
CA VAL A 46 -1.32 0.07 4.32
C VAL A 46 -1.96 -0.40 5.63
N MET A 47 -2.87 -1.37 5.55
CA MET A 47 -3.62 -1.91 6.69
C MET A 47 -2.73 -2.75 7.62
N LEU A 48 -1.65 -3.30 7.08
CA LEU A 48 -0.68 -4.06 7.86
C LEU A 48 0.35 -3.18 8.57
N LEU A 49 0.55 -1.92 8.18
CA LEU A 49 1.59 -1.04 8.72
C LEU A 49 1.65 -1.00 10.27
N PRO A 50 0.52 -0.89 11.01
CA PRO A 50 0.57 -0.92 12.48
C PRO A 50 1.07 -2.25 13.05
N ASN A 51 0.90 -3.36 12.31
CA ASN A 51 1.25 -4.71 12.72
C ASN A 51 2.69 -5.12 12.33
N ILE A 52 3.46 -4.20 11.73
CA ILE A 52 4.86 -4.36 11.32
C ILE A 52 5.74 -3.19 11.77
N ASP A 53 5.42 -2.58 12.91
CA ASP A 53 6.16 -1.45 13.50
C ASP A 53 6.24 -0.21 12.59
N GLN A 54 5.26 -0.01 11.71
CA GLN A 54 5.12 1.16 10.83
C GLN A 54 3.91 2.03 11.21
N ALA A 55 3.53 2.06 12.48
CA ALA A 55 2.45 2.92 12.98
C ALA A 55 2.63 4.42 12.64
N PRO A 56 3.85 5.02 12.67
CA PRO A 56 4.03 6.41 12.24
C PRO A 56 3.65 6.65 10.79
N LEU A 57 3.94 5.69 9.90
CA LEU A 57 3.57 5.78 8.48
C LEU A 57 2.06 5.61 8.30
N TYR A 58 1.44 4.70 9.04
CA TYR A 58 -0.01 4.52 9.06
C TYR A 58 -0.75 5.80 9.51
N ASN A 59 -0.23 6.50 10.52
CA ASN A 59 -0.86 7.72 11.04
C ASN A 59 -0.87 8.88 10.03
N LEU A 60 -0.06 8.80 8.96
CA LEU A 60 -0.10 9.76 7.85
C LEU A 60 -1.16 9.40 6.80
N TRP A 61 -1.68 8.18 6.79
CA TRP A 61 -2.65 7.73 5.82
C TRP A 61 -4.04 8.29 6.11
N ASN A 62 -4.69 8.84 5.07
CA ASN A 62 -6.08 9.25 5.13
C ASN A 62 -6.93 8.37 4.20
N SER A 63 -7.69 7.43 4.77
CA SER A 63 -8.54 6.49 4.01
C SER A 63 -9.73 7.12 3.28
N SER A 64 -9.99 8.41 3.48
CA SER A 64 -11.04 9.14 2.75
C SER A 64 -10.57 9.63 1.37
N TYR A 65 -9.28 9.52 1.07
CA TYR A 65 -8.67 9.98 -0.17
C TYR A 65 -7.82 8.87 -0.81
N PRO A 66 -7.69 8.84 -2.15
CA PRO A 66 -6.82 7.90 -2.84
C PRO A 66 -5.34 8.31 -2.75
N ALA A 67 -4.51 7.55 -3.45
CA ALA A 67 -3.12 7.86 -3.72
C ALA A 67 -2.85 7.78 -5.23
N PHE A 68 -3.51 8.63 -6.03
CA PHE A 68 -3.33 8.70 -7.49
C PHE A 68 -2.70 10.01 -7.92
N ASP A 69 -1.79 9.96 -8.89
CA ASP A 69 -0.99 11.10 -9.32
C ASP A 69 -1.86 12.23 -9.91
N GLN A 70 -2.93 11.86 -10.62
CA GLN A 70 -3.89 12.79 -11.23
C GLN A 70 -4.58 13.70 -10.21
N LEU A 71 -4.59 13.30 -8.93
CA LEU A 71 -5.28 14.00 -7.84
C LEU A 71 -4.29 14.61 -6.83
N ALA A 72 -2.99 14.65 -7.14
CA ALA A 72 -1.94 15.14 -6.25
C ALA A 72 -2.11 16.62 -5.83
N ALA A 73 -2.93 17.40 -6.53
CA ALA A 73 -3.26 18.77 -6.11
C ALA A 73 -4.08 18.82 -4.80
N ILE A 74 -4.74 17.72 -4.42
CA ILE A 74 -5.44 17.59 -3.14
C ILE A 74 -4.39 17.26 -2.06
N PRO A 75 -4.24 18.08 -0.99
CA PRO A 75 -3.18 17.87 0.00
C PRO A 75 -3.18 16.48 0.66
N ALA A 76 -4.36 15.93 0.96
CA ALA A 76 -4.49 14.59 1.53
C ALA A 76 -4.04 13.48 0.54
N VAL A 77 -4.25 13.68 -0.76
CA VAL A 77 -3.76 12.74 -1.79
C VAL A 77 -2.25 12.83 -1.91
N ALA A 78 -1.65 14.02 -1.89
CA ALA A 78 -0.20 14.19 -1.89
C ALA A 78 0.47 13.52 -0.68
N GLN A 79 -0.17 13.60 0.49
CA GLN A 79 0.27 12.90 1.70
C GLN A 79 0.18 11.38 1.51
N ASN A 80 -0.94 10.87 1.01
CA ASN A 80 -1.12 9.45 0.73
C ASN A 80 -0.13 8.92 -0.32
N LEU A 81 0.18 9.69 -1.36
CA LEU A 81 1.23 9.37 -2.34
C LEU A 81 2.59 9.23 -1.67
N THR A 82 2.91 10.09 -0.69
CA THR A 82 4.15 9.99 0.10
C THR A 82 4.17 8.71 0.94
N VAL A 83 3.03 8.35 1.55
CA VAL A 83 2.87 7.12 2.33
C VAL A 83 3.18 5.90 1.48
N ILE A 84 2.48 5.74 0.34
CA ILE A 84 2.65 4.55 -0.50
C ILE A 84 4.00 4.51 -1.20
N ALA A 85 4.67 5.65 -1.41
CA ALA A 85 5.98 5.72 -2.02
C ALA A 85 7.13 5.50 -1.01
N THR A 86 6.85 5.25 0.27
CA THR A 86 7.87 5.01 1.30
C THR A 86 8.26 3.52 1.32
N PRO A 87 9.53 3.15 1.02
CA PRO A 87 9.94 1.76 1.03
C PRO A 87 9.92 1.16 2.44
N VAL A 88 9.20 0.04 2.61
CA VAL A 88 9.18 -0.72 3.86
C VAL A 88 9.88 -2.07 3.64
N PRO A 89 11.06 -2.32 4.24
CA PRO A 89 11.87 -3.51 3.95
C PRO A 89 11.19 -4.86 4.11
N VAL A 90 10.17 -4.97 4.98
CA VAL A 90 9.45 -6.24 5.17
C VAL A 90 8.64 -6.66 3.94
N PHE A 91 8.24 -5.70 3.09
CA PHE A 91 7.56 -5.99 1.83
C PHE A 91 8.52 -6.35 0.69
N MET A 92 9.85 -6.24 0.89
CA MET A 92 10.85 -6.43 -0.17
C MET A 92 11.76 -7.63 0.13
N CYS A 93 11.92 -8.50 -0.85
CA CYS A 93 12.87 -9.60 -0.85
C CYS A 93 14.24 -9.10 -1.34
N PRO A 94 15.29 -9.05 -0.51
CA PRO A 94 16.63 -8.65 -0.96
C PRO A 94 17.27 -9.63 -1.95
N SER A 95 16.62 -10.76 -2.27
CA SER A 95 17.10 -11.73 -3.27
C SER A 95 16.58 -11.47 -4.68
N THR A 96 15.70 -10.47 -4.84
CA THR A 96 15.24 -9.95 -6.12
C THR A 96 15.66 -8.48 -6.17
N PRO A 97 16.92 -8.11 -6.43
CA PRO A 97 17.30 -6.70 -6.47
C PRO A 97 16.69 -5.99 -7.69
N GLU A 98 15.97 -4.89 -7.45
CA GLU A 98 15.39 -3.98 -8.45
C GLU A 98 15.10 -2.63 -7.78
N ASP A 99 14.55 -1.68 -8.54
CA ASP A 99 14.19 -0.35 -8.04
C ASP A 99 13.19 -0.41 -6.87
N THR A 100 13.36 0.49 -5.91
CA THR A 100 12.52 0.51 -4.68
C THR A 100 11.15 1.13 -4.89
N LYS A 101 10.88 1.69 -6.06
CA LYS A 101 9.61 2.31 -6.44
C LYS A 101 9.28 1.99 -7.89
N HIS A 102 7.99 1.84 -8.17
CA HIS A 102 7.46 1.58 -9.50
C HIS A 102 6.30 2.52 -9.81
N ASN A 103 6.17 2.87 -11.08
CA ASN A 103 5.00 3.58 -11.60
C ASN A 103 3.99 2.54 -12.08
N TYR A 104 2.79 2.62 -11.54
CA TYR A 104 1.69 1.73 -11.87
C TYR A 104 0.66 2.48 -12.72
N ASP A 105 0.28 1.87 -13.84
CA ASP A 105 -0.74 2.38 -14.76
C ASP A 105 -1.94 1.42 -14.78
N LEU A 106 -3.11 1.92 -14.38
CA LEU A 106 -4.34 1.16 -14.31
C LEU A 106 -5.18 1.26 -15.59
N ALA A 107 -4.66 1.88 -16.66
CA ALA A 107 -5.38 2.05 -17.92
C ALA A 107 -5.80 0.70 -18.55
N SER A 108 -5.01 -0.35 -18.36
CA SER A 108 -5.34 -1.72 -18.81
C SER A 108 -6.57 -2.30 -18.12
N LEU A 109 -6.93 -1.75 -16.95
CA LEU A 109 -8.12 -2.11 -16.18
C LEU A 109 -9.27 -1.09 -16.39
N SER A 110 -9.18 -0.25 -17.42
CA SER A 110 -10.14 0.83 -17.74
C SER A 110 -10.23 1.94 -16.69
N PHE A 111 -9.20 2.09 -15.84
CA PHE A 111 -9.08 3.24 -14.95
C PHE A 111 -7.96 4.16 -15.48
N PRO A 112 -8.26 5.40 -15.91
CA PRO A 112 -7.24 6.34 -16.39
C PRO A 112 -6.46 6.97 -15.21
N LEU A 113 -5.91 6.13 -14.35
CA LEU A 113 -5.29 6.49 -13.08
C LEU A 113 -3.89 5.86 -12.99
N THR A 114 -2.95 6.63 -12.48
CA THR A 114 -1.58 6.20 -12.23
C THR A 114 -1.19 6.49 -10.79
N TYR A 115 -0.23 5.74 -10.27
CA TYR A 115 0.36 6.01 -8.98
C TYR A 115 1.81 5.53 -8.92
N THR A 116 2.63 6.24 -8.18
CA THR A 116 3.98 5.79 -7.83
C THR A 116 3.96 5.19 -6.43
N ALA A 117 4.28 3.89 -6.30
CA ALA A 117 4.36 3.23 -5.00
C ALA A 117 5.73 2.60 -4.77
N ALA A 118 6.06 2.40 -3.51
CA ALA A 118 7.16 1.55 -3.11
C ALA A 118 6.89 0.12 -3.55
N ARG A 119 7.97 -0.53 -3.96
CA ARG A 119 7.97 -1.92 -4.38
C ARG A 119 7.46 -2.83 -3.26
N THR A 120 6.66 -3.82 -3.65
CA THR A 120 6.18 -4.91 -2.78
C THR A 120 6.32 -6.23 -3.53
N ASP A 121 7.07 -7.19 -2.97
CA ASP A 121 7.36 -8.50 -3.57
C ASP A 121 6.43 -9.63 -3.11
N TYR A 122 5.53 -9.34 -2.17
CA TYR A 122 4.72 -10.31 -1.46
C TYR A 122 3.22 -9.99 -1.54
#